data_AF-A0A944PE91-F1
#
_entry.id   AF-A0A944PE91-F1
#
_cell.length_a   1.000
_cell.length_b   1.000
_cell.length_c   1.000
_cell.angle_alpha   90.00
_cell.angle_beta   90.00
_cell.angle_gamma   90.00
#
_symmetry.space_group_name_H-M   'P 1'
#
loop_
_entity.id
_entity.type
_entity.pdbx_description
1 polymer ?
#
loop_
_entity_poly.entity_id
_entity_poly.type
_entity_poly.pdbx_seq_one_letter_code
_entity_poly.pdbx_strand_id
1 'polypeptide(L)'
;MVGRGPVGCQPLWSTLWTPDDRGGMDSNAHEPPEGAAPPPPRALGIAGLSTPYRVVTALALGAVAIGACCHLALVFLHVAPSNTVSKRYARTVDDWIYPEFEQNWKLFAPNPLQQNIAVEVRVEARTDDGVLVTGNWRGLSAEDGAAIRHNLLPSHTEQNELRRAWDFFTSSHDEDNKANGERGELAEQYLRRIALDRLKVRTDADTAVGKGAHLADGRIVRIQLRAATTAVAAPKWSDEQTDTQTYYRELPWWTV
;
A
#
# COMPACT_ATOMS: atom_id res chain seq x y z
N MET A 1 13.92 -29.29 -28.90
CA MET A 1 15.30 -29.17 -29.43
C MET A 1 16.19 -28.68 -28.30
N VAL A 2 17.06 -29.55 -27.81
CA VAL A 2 18.01 -29.29 -26.71
C VAL A 2 19.30 -28.80 -27.36
N GLY A 3 19.73 -27.58 -27.03
CA GLY A 3 21.01 -27.03 -27.47
C GLY A 3 21.86 -26.67 -26.26
N ARG A 4 22.78 -27.57 -25.87
CA ARG A 4 23.85 -27.29 -24.92
C ARG A 4 24.93 -26.45 -25.64
N GLY A 5 25.22 -25.26 -25.13
CA GLY A 5 26.39 -24.46 -25.50
C GLY A 5 27.59 -24.77 -24.58
N PRO A 6 28.84 -24.73 -25.08
CA PRO A 6 30.00 -25.29 -24.39
C PRO A 6 30.71 -24.31 -23.43
N VAL A 7 31.31 -24.93 -22.41
CA VAL A 7 32.22 -24.35 -21.42
C VAL A 7 33.49 -23.80 -22.07
N GLY A 8 33.78 -22.52 -21.87
CA GLY A 8 35.01 -21.88 -22.29
C GLY A 8 36.13 -22.08 -21.27
N CYS A 9 37.11 -22.90 -21.63
CA CYS A 9 38.44 -22.89 -21.01
C CYS A 9 39.27 -21.75 -21.63
N GLN A 10 39.85 -20.89 -20.79
CA GLN A 10 40.87 -19.91 -21.20
C GLN A 10 42.30 -20.48 -21.01
N PRO A 11 43.28 -19.98 -21.79
CA PRO A 11 44.44 -20.74 -22.20
C PRO A 11 45.66 -20.63 -21.27
N LEU A 12 46.40 -21.73 -21.22
CA LEU A 12 47.77 -21.84 -20.73
C LEU A 12 48.72 -21.10 -21.69
N TRP A 13 49.54 -20.21 -21.14
CA TRP A 13 50.64 -19.56 -21.84
C TRP A 13 51.94 -20.02 -21.20
N SER A 14 52.64 -20.80 -22.00
CA SER A 14 53.97 -21.33 -21.84
C SER A 14 55.04 -20.23 -21.87
N THR A 15 55.98 -20.26 -20.93
CA THR A 15 57.36 -19.78 -21.10
C THR A 15 58.29 -20.81 -20.46
N LEU A 16 58.86 -21.66 -21.32
CA LEU A 16 60.29 -21.77 -21.64
C LEU A 16 61.12 -22.43 -20.52
N TRP A 17 61.33 -23.73 -20.70
CA TRP A 17 62.27 -24.56 -19.96
C TRP A 17 63.57 -24.66 -20.77
N THR A 18 64.72 -24.43 -20.14
CA THR A 18 66.05 -24.78 -20.68
C THR A 18 66.74 -25.72 -19.69
N PRO A 19 67.20 -26.91 -20.14
CA PRO A 19 67.96 -27.82 -19.29
C PRO A 19 69.46 -27.55 -19.33
N ASP A 20 70.02 -27.57 -18.12
CA ASP A 20 71.24 -28.29 -17.72
C ASP A 20 72.59 -27.79 -18.25
N ASP A 21 73.42 -27.30 -17.33
CA ASP A 21 74.86 -27.54 -17.38
C ASP A 21 75.41 -27.85 -15.99
N ARG A 22 76.14 -28.96 -15.95
CA ARG A 22 76.57 -29.76 -14.81
C ARG A 22 77.62 -29.04 -13.94
N GLY A 23 77.56 -29.27 -12.63
CA GLY A 23 78.73 -29.13 -11.77
C GLY A 23 78.41 -29.27 -10.28
N GLY A 24 78.92 -30.32 -9.63
CA GLY A 24 79.06 -30.39 -8.17
C GLY A 24 78.30 -31.52 -7.51
N MET A 25 78.97 -32.66 -7.31
CA MET A 25 78.60 -33.65 -6.30
C MET A 25 79.08 -33.12 -4.95
N ASP A 26 78.17 -32.49 -4.22
CA ASP A 26 78.37 -31.99 -2.87
C ASP A 26 77.51 -32.83 -1.94
N SER A 27 77.97 -34.04 -1.64
CA SER A 27 77.42 -34.88 -0.59
C SER A 27 77.66 -34.21 0.76
N ASN A 28 76.74 -33.33 1.17
CA ASN A 28 76.56 -32.93 2.55
C ASN A 28 75.07 -33.06 2.89
N ALA A 29 74.75 -34.15 3.58
CA ALA A 29 73.52 -34.29 4.33
C ALA A 29 73.40 -33.10 5.28
N HIS A 30 72.47 -32.17 4.97
CA HIS A 30 71.93 -31.27 5.98
C HIS A 30 70.78 -32.01 6.65
N GLU A 31 71.01 -32.43 7.90
CA GLU A 31 69.94 -32.68 8.86
C GLU A 31 68.92 -31.54 8.78
N PRO A 32 67.60 -31.83 8.77
CA PRO A 32 66.63 -30.76 8.93
C PRO A 32 66.86 -30.14 10.31
N PRO A 33 66.95 -28.80 10.44
CA PRO A 33 67.10 -28.18 11.75
C PRO A 33 65.86 -28.50 12.58
N GLU A 34 66.05 -29.37 13.57
CA GLU A 34 65.16 -29.62 14.68
C GLU A 34 65.08 -28.33 15.50
N GLY A 35 64.16 -27.43 15.13
CA GLY A 35 64.05 -26.13 15.78
C GLY A 35 63.37 -25.01 14.99
N ALA A 36 62.60 -25.30 13.94
CA ALA A 36 61.75 -24.27 13.35
C ALA A 36 60.55 -23.99 14.28
N ALA A 37 60.66 -22.92 15.09
CA ALA A 37 59.54 -22.41 15.88
C ALA A 37 58.30 -22.25 14.99
N PRO A 38 57.08 -22.57 15.47
CA PRO A 38 55.87 -22.37 14.68
C PRO A 38 55.80 -20.90 14.23
N PRO A 39 55.38 -20.62 12.99
CA PRO A 39 55.29 -19.25 12.50
C PRO A 39 54.45 -18.43 13.48
N PRO A 40 54.84 -17.16 13.77
CA PRO A 40 54.12 -16.35 14.75
C PRO A 40 52.64 -16.30 14.37
N PRO A 41 51.72 -16.39 15.35
CA PRO A 41 50.30 -16.42 15.06
C PRO A 41 49.94 -15.18 14.24
N ARG A 42 49.44 -15.39 13.02
CA ARG A 42 48.93 -14.29 12.19
C ARG A 42 47.85 -13.59 13.01
N ALA A 43 48.03 -12.30 13.24
CA ALA A 43 47.00 -11.50 13.92
C ALA A 43 45.68 -11.66 13.15
N LEU A 44 44.63 -12.11 13.85
CA LEU A 44 43.32 -12.37 13.27
C LEU A 44 42.53 -11.05 13.17
N GLY A 45 41.71 -10.92 12.12
CA GLY A 45 40.87 -9.75 11.89
C GLY A 45 41.63 -8.52 11.39
N ILE A 46 41.15 -7.32 11.74
CA ILE A 46 41.69 -6.04 11.25
C ILE A 46 43.18 -5.88 11.63
N ALA A 47 43.59 -6.45 12.77
CA ALA A 47 44.97 -6.46 13.24
C ALA A 47 45.92 -7.33 12.39
N GLY A 48 45.41 -8.10 11.42
CA GLY A 48 46.20 -8.86 10.44
C GLY A 48 46.42 -8.14 9.10
N LEU A 49 45.69 -7.05 8.84
CA LEU A 49 45.81 -6.29 7.59
C LEU A 49 47.12 -5.49 7.55
N SER A 50 47.60 -5.09 6.38
CA SER A 50 48.72 -4.15 6.30
C SER A 50 48.29 -2.74 6.75
N THR A 51 49.23 -1.92 7.22
CA THR A 51 48.97 -0.58 7.78
C THR A 51 48.00 0.28 6.96
N PRO A 52 48.11 0.41 5.61
CA PRO A 52 47.16 1.21 4.84
C PRO A 52 45.74 0.63 4.89
N TYR A 53 45.58 -0.69 4.81
CA TYR A 53 44.26 -1.32 4.89
C TYR A 53 43.65 -1.23 6.29
N ARG A 54 44.46 -1.26 7.36
CA ARG A 54 43.97 -1.00 8.73
C ARG A 54 43.39 0.39 8.87
N VAL A 55 44.07 1.39 8.33
CA VAL A 55 43.59 2.79 8.35
C VAL A 55 42.28 2.91 7.59
N VAL A 56 42.20 2.35 6.38
CA VAL A 56 40.95 2.35 5.58
C VAL A 56 39.82 1.64 6.31
N THR A 57 40.05 0.47 6.89
CA THR A 57 39.02 -0.28 7.64
C THR A 57 38.58 0.48 8.88
N ALA A 58 39.50 1.10 9.62
CA ALA A 58 39.16 1.91 10.79
C ALA A 58 38.31 3.13 10.40
N LEU A 59 38.64 3.81 9.30
CA LEU A 59 37.84 4.93 8.78
C LEU A 59 36.46 4.48 8.32
N ALA A 60 36.36 3.35 7.62
CA ALA A 60 35.08 2.79 7.19
C ALA A 60 34.17 2.43 8.38
N LEU A 61 34.73 1.75 9.39
CA LEU A 61 33.99 1.43 10.62
C LEU A 61 33.58 2.70 11.38
N GLY A 62 34.45 3.71 11.44
CA GLY A 62 34.12 5.00 12.02
C GLY A 62 32.95 5.68 11.32
N ALA A 63 32.94 5.69 9.98
CA ALA A 63 31.84 6.24 9.20
C ALA A 63 30.52 5.49 9.42
N VAL A 64 30.56 4.15 9.47
CA VAL A 64 29.38 3.32 9.77
C VAL A 64 28.85 3.61 11.18
N ALA A 65 29.72 3.71 12.18
CA ALA A 65 29.33 4.01 13.55
C ALA A 65 28.67 5.40 13.65
N ILE A 66 29.22 6.41 12.98
CA ILE A 66 28.63 7.75 12.92
C ILE A 66 27.25 7.69 12.26
N GLY A 67 27.12 6.99 11.13
CA GLY A 67 25.84 6.80 10.45
C GLY A 67 24.77 6.14 11.34
N ALA A 68 25.15 5.09 12.08
CA ALA A 68 24.27 4.42 13.03
C ALA A 68 23.83 5.35 14.17
N CYS A 69 24.75 6.11 14.76
CA CYS A 69 24.43 7.09 15.79
C CYS A 69 23.48 8.18 15.28
N CYS A 70 23.72 8.70 14.07
CA CYS A 70 22.83 9.67 13.43
C CYS A 70 21.43 9.10 13.20
N HIS A 71 21.34 7.87 12.67
CA HIS A 71 20.06 7.20 12.46
C HIS A 71 19.29 7.02 13.77
N LEU A 72 19.94 6.53 14.83
CA LEU A 72 19.31 6.37 16.15
C LEU A 72 18.85 7.70 16.73
N ALA A 73 19.63 8.77 16.55
CA ALA A 73 19.24 10.11 16.99
C ALA A 73 18.00 10.63 16.25
N LEU A 74 17.92 10.42 14.92
CA LEU A 74 16.77 10.82 14.12
C LEU A 74 15.51 10.02 14.46
N VAL A 75 15.65 8.70 14.64
CA VAL A 75 14.55 7.84 15.11
C VAL A 75 14.08 8.27 16.50
N PHE A 76 15.00 8.56 17.42
CA PHE A 76 14.67 9.08 18.74
C PHE A 76 13.91 10.41 18.64
N LEU A 77 14.39 11.37 17.83
CA LEU A 77 13.72 12.66 17.66
C LEU A 77 12.32 12.54 17.03
N HIS A 78 12.10 11.51 16.20
CA HIS A 78 10.82 11.22 15.58
C HIS A 78 9.82 10.60 16.56
N VAL A 79 10.26 9.71 17.46
CA VAL A 79 9.38 8.98 18.40
C VAL A 79 9.21 9.71 19.74
N ALA A 80 10.20 10.50 20.17
CA ALA A 80 10.15 11.22 21.44
C ALA A 80 9.07 12.32 21.44
N PRO A 81 8.57 12.74 22.62
CA PRO A 81 7.68 13.89 22.75
C PRO A 81 8.22 15.15 22.07
N SER A 82 7.33 15.97 21.55
CA SER A 82 7.68 17.15 20.76
C SER A 82 8.59 18.10 21.55
N ASN A 83 9.75 18.42 20.98
CA ASN A 83 10.73 19.32 21.58
C ASN A 83 11.20 20.38 20.58
N THR A 84 11.96 21.36 21.03
CA THR A 84 12.38 22.50 20.20
C THR A 84 13.23 22.08 19.01
N VAL A 85 14.01 21.00 19.14
CA VAL A 85 14.88 20.47 18.08
C VAL A 85 14.04 19.72 17.04
N SER A 86 13.17 18.80 17.47
CA SER A 86 12.29 18.05 16.56
C SER A 86 11.32 18.96 15.81
N LYS A 87 10.83 20.04 16.41
CA LYS A 87 10.00 21.05 15.72
C LYS A 87 10.79 21.87 14.69
N ARG A 88 12.01 22.32 15.03
CA ARG A 88 12.82 23.16 14.14
C ARG A 88 13.33 22.38 12.91
N TYR A 89 13.67 21.11 13.09
CA TYR A 89 14.26 20.26 12.05
C TYR A 89 13.31 19.16 11.56
N ALA A 90 12.00 19.34 11.75
CA ALA A 90 10.97 18.34 11.43
C ALA A 90 11.14 17.76 10.02
N ARG A 91 11.27 18.62 9.00
CA ARG A 91 11.47 18.20 7.61
C ARG A 91 12.67 17.25 7.44
N THR A 92 13.81 17.57 8.04
CA THR A 92 15.02 16.73 7.92
C THR A 92 14.86 15.38 8.61
N VAL A 93 14.16 15.34 9.74
CA VAL A 93 13.83 14.10 10.44
C VAL A 93 12.86 13.27 9.60
N ASP A 94 11.82 13.90 9.07
CA ASP A 94 10.77 13.28 8.27
C ASP A 94 11.31 12.70 6.95
N ASP A 95 12.13 13.47 6.22
CA ASP A 95 12.76 13.03 4.96
C ASP A 95 13.65 11.79 5.14
N TRP A 96 14.27 11.62 6.32
CA TRP A 96 15.10 10.47 6.66
C TRP A 96 14.27 9.24 7.11
N ILE A 97 13.15 9.47 7.79
CA ILE A 97 12.36 8.40 8.44
C ILE A 97 11.30 7.82 7.51
N TYR A 98 10.53 8.65 6.82
CA TYR A 98 9.36 8.20 6.05
C TYR A 98 9.64 7.31 4.83
N PRO A 99 10.83 7.28 4.21
CA PRO A 99 11.11 6.30 3.16
C PRO A 99 11.05 4.84 3.63
N GLU A 100 11.44 4.57 4.88
CA GLU A 100 11.54 3.21 5.44
C GLU A 100 10.49 2.92 6.52
N PHE A 101 9.99 3.96 7.21
CA PHE A 101 9.04 3.84 8.32
C PHE A 101 7.80 4.72 8.10
N GLU A 102 6.96 4.34 7.14
CA GLU A 102 5.64 4.95 7.00
C GLU A 102 4.75 4.56 8.20
N GLN A 103 4.50 5.51 9.10
CA GLN A 103 3.64 5.29 10.26
C GLN A 103 2.15 5.33 9.86
N ASN A 104 1.64 4.23 9.30
CA ASN A 104 0.20 4.08 9.05
C ASN A 104 -0.51 3.50 10.29
N TRP A 105 -0.54 4.26 11.38
CA TRP A 105 -1.12 3.82 12.66
C TRP A 105 -2.65 3.97 12.64
N LYS A 106 -3.35 3.03 12.00
CA LYS A 106 -4.83 2.97 12.01
C LYS A 106 -5.42 2.34 13.29
N LEU A 107 -4.61 2.03 14.30
CA LEU A 107 -5.08 1.28 15.49
C LEU A 107 -5.68 2.17 16.60
N PHE A 108 -5.37 3.47 16.60
CA PHE A 108 -5.97 4.49 17.47
C PHE A 108 -6.06 5.81 16.71
N ALA A 109 -6.80 5.82 15.58
CA ALA A 109 -6.97 7.04 14.80
C ALA A 109 -7.45 8.17 15.73
N PRO A 110 -6.72 9.32 15.82
CA PRO A 110 -7.08 10.42 16.71
C PRO A 110 -8.52 10.90 16.51
N ASN A 111 -9.10 10.67 15.33
CA ASN A 111 -10.53 10.74 15.09
C ASN A 111 -10.96 9.51 14.27
N PRO A 112 -11.83 8.62 14.78
CA PRO A 112 -12.48 7.61 13.95
C PRO A 112 -13.25 8.31 12.82
N LEU A 113 -13.74 7.58 11.82
CA LEU A 113 -14.58 8.17 10.77
C LEU A 113 -15.80 8.84 11.43
N GLN A 114 -15.77 10.17 11.59
CA GLN A 114 -16.85 10.94 12.22
C GLN A 114 -17.93 11.31 11.18
N GLN A 115 -18.15 10.43 10.21
CA GLN A 115 -19.06 10.68 9.08
C GLN A 115 -19.87 9.42 8.80
N ASN A 116 -21.17 9.61 8.60
CA ASN A 116 -22.06 8.63 8.03
C ASN A 116 -22.10 8.85 6.52
N ILE A 117 -21.73 7.82 5.75
CA ILE A 117 -21.79 7.85 4.28
C ILE A 117 -22.91 6.91 3.86
N ALA A 118 -24.01 7.45 3.34
CA ALA A 118 -25.09 6.68 2.75
C ALA A 118 -24.92 6.64 1.22
N VAL A 119 -24.75 5.45 0.67
CA VAL A 119 -24.73 5.24 -0.78
C VAL A 119 -26.15 5.00 -1.25
N GLU A 120 -26.56 5.78 -2.25
CA GLU A 120 -27.90 5.76 -2.83
C GLU A 120 -27.81 5.58 -4.33
N VAL A 121 -28.86 5.00 -4.91
CA VAL A 121 -29.00 4.80 -6.36
C VAL A 121 -30.35 5.34 -6.82
N ARG A 122 -30.38 5.94 -8.01
CA ARG A 122 -31.60 6.18 -8.77
C ARG A 122 -31.45 5.61 -10.17
N VAL A 123 -32.59 5.32 -10.78
CA VAL A 123 -32.67 4.76 -12.12
C VAL A 123 -33.32 5.77 -13.07
N GLU A 124 -32.92 5.74 -14.32
CA GLU A 124 -33.72 6.23 -15.41
C GLU A 124 -34.16 5.02 -16.23
N ALA A 125 -35.47 4.89 -16.44
CA ALA A 125 -36.03 3.82 -17.24
C ALA A 125 -36.85 4.38 -18.40
N ARG A 126 -36.99 3.54 -19.42
CA ARG A 126 -37.88 3.77 -20.55
C ARG A 126 -39.18 3.03 -20.32
N THR A 127 -40.29 3.75 -20.32
CA THR A 127 -41.64 3.17 -20.27
C THR A 127 -41.99 2.48 -21.58
N ASP A 128 -43.06 1.68 -21.59
CA ASP A 128 -43.57 1.04 -22.81
C ASP A 128 -43.98 2.07 -23.88
N ASP A 129 -44.42 3.25 -23.46
CA ASP A 129 -44.71 4.40 -24.32
C ASP A 129 -43.45 5.11 -24.85
N GLY A 130 -42.25 4.59 -24.55
CA GLY A 130 -40.97 5.13 -25.00
C GLY A 130 -40.47 6.35 -24.21
N VAL A 131 -41.19 6.79 -23.19
CA VAL A 131 -40.86 7.97 -22.38
C VAL A 131 -39.78 7.63 -21.35
N LEU A 132 -38.81 8.53 -21.19
CA LEU A 132 -37.79 8.41 -20.13
C LEU A 132 -38.32 8.98 -18.82
N VAL A 133 -38.28 8.16 -17.77
CA VAL A 133 -38.70 8.54 -16.43
C VAL A 133 -37.57 8.29 -15.45
N THR A 134 -37.25 9.32 -14.67
CA THR A 134 -36.27 9.24 -13.58
C THR A 134 -36.97 8.84 -12.28
N GLY A 135 -36.49 7.77 -11.65
CA GLY A 135 -36.94 7.31 -10.35
C GLY A 135 -36.39 8.14 -9.19
N ASN A 136 -36.95 7.92 -8.00
CA ASN A 136 -36.43 8.51 -6.77
C ASN A 136 -35.10 7.87 -6.34
N TRP A 137 -34.39 8.56 -5.46
CA TRP A 137 -33.22 7.99 -4.80
C TRP A 137 -33.62 6.88 -3.83
N ARG A 138 -32.92 5.76 -3.90
CA ARG A 138 -33.09 4.57 -3.08
C ARG A 138 -31.80 4.31 -2.29
N GLY A 139 -31.92 4.16 -0.97
CA GLY A 139 -30.77 4.03 -0.08
C GLY A 139 -30.22 2.61 0.00
N LEU A 140 -29.21 2.28 -0.82
CA LEU A 140 -28.55 0.98 -0.80
C LEU A 140 -27.91 0.68 0.57
N SER A 141 -27.25 1.67 1.17
CA SER A 141 -26.68 1.52 2.52
C SER A 141 -27.75 1.45 3.61
N ALA A 142 -28.92 2.05 3.40
CA ALA A 142 -30.03 1.97 4.36
C ALA A 142 -30.63 0.56 4.37
N GLU A 143 -30.70 -0.10 3.21
CA GLU A 143 -31.12 -1.50 3.09
C GLU A 143 -30.14 -2.45 3.80
N ASP A 144 -28.82 -2.27 3.59
CA ASP A 144 -27.79 -3.02 4.32
C ASP A 144 -27.93 -2.80 5.84
N GLY A 145 -28.09 -1.54 6.26
CA GLY A 145 -28.31 -1.19 7.66
C GLY A 145 -29.54 -1.89 8.24
N ALA A 146 -30.66 -1.92 7.50
CA ALA A 146 -31.88 -2.59 7.94
C ALA A 146 -31.71 -4.11 8.08
N ALA A 147 -30.96 -4.75 7.18
CA ALA A 147 -30.68 -6.19 7.24
C ALA A 147 -29.72 -6.57 8.39
N ILE A 148 -28.81 -5.65 8.76
CA ILE A 148 -27.88 -5.83 9.88
C ILE A 148 -28.58 -5.57 11.22
N ARG A 149 -29.49 -4.61 11.28
CA ARG A 149 -30.16 -4.20 12.53
C ARG A 149 -30.90 -5.37 13.17
N HIS A 150 -30.61 -5.63 14.44
CA HIS A 150 -31.18 -6.72 15.23
C HIS A 150 -30.86 -8.14 14.73
N ASN A 151 -29.95 -8.28 13.76
CA ASN A 151 -29.43 -9.57 13.35
C ASN A 151 -28.22 -9.95 14.23
N LEU A 152 -28.27 -11.12 14.86
CA LEU A 152 -27.17 -11.62 15.71
C LEU A 152 -25.96 -12.08 14.88
N LEU A 153 -26.19 -12.50 13.64
CA LEU A 153 -25.19 -13.04 12.73
C LEU A 153 -25.36 -12.42 11.33
N PRO A 154 -25.18 -11.09 11.19
CA PRO A 154 -25.34 -10.42 9.90
C PRO A 154 -24.31 -10.93 8.88
N SER A 155 -24.70 -11.02 7.62
CA SER A 155 -23.78 -11.51 6.60
C SER A 155 -22.62 -10.53 6.37
N HIS A 156 -21.45 -11.02 5.99
CA HIS A 156 -20.34 -10.15 5.61
C HIS A 156 -20.64 -9.32 4.36
N THR A 157 -21.49 -9.84 3.47
CA THR A 157 -21.94 -9.15 2.27
C THR A 157 -22.72 -7.89 2.62
N GLU A 158 -23.77 -7.99 3.46
CA GLU A 158 -24.55 -6.83 3.93
C GLU A 158 -23.65 -5.82 4.66
N GLN A 159 -22.70 -6.29 5.47
CA GLN A 159 -21.82 -5.40 6.25
C GLN A 159 -20.76 -4.67 5.43
N ASN A 160 -20.23 -5.29 4.37
CA ASN A 160 -18.96 -4.85 3.78
C ASN A 160 -18.99 -4.68 2.26
N GLU A 161 -19.85 -5.35 1.50
CA GLU A 161 -19.77 -5.32 0.04
C GLU A 161 -19.86 -3.89 -0.51
N LEU A 162 -20.96 -3.20 -0.21
CA LEU A 162 -21.21 -1.85 -0.69
C LEU A 162 -20.19 -0.85 -0.15
N ARG A 163 -19.86 -0.97 1.15
CA ARG A 163 -18.86 -0.11 1.81
C ARG A 163 -17.50 -0.25 1.13
N ARG A 164 -17.03 -1.47 0.89
CA ARG A 164 -15.73 -1.73 0.26
C ARG A 164 -15.73 -1.33 -1.21
N ALA A 165 -16.85 -1.48 -1.92
CA ALA A 165 -16.99 -0.99 -3.28
C ALA A 165 -16.91 0.54 -3.36
N TRP A 166 -17.55 1.24 -2.41
CA TRP A 166 -17.49 2.69 -2.31
C TRP A 166 -16.09 3.20 -1.92
N ASP A 167 -15.44 2.57 -0.93
CA ASP A 167 -14.05 2.86 -0.55
C ASP A 167 -13.12 2.65 -1.75
N PHE A 168 -13.34 1.57 -2.51
CA PHE A 168 -12.54 1.28 -3.70
C PHE A 168 -12.72 2.35 -4.77
N PHE A 169 -13.97 2.72 -5.10
CA PHE A 169 -14.27 3.79 -6.04
C PHE A 169 -13.63 5.12 -5.64
N THR A 170 -13.84 5.56 -4.39
CA THR A 170 -13.31 6.85 -3.92
C THR A 170 -11.78 6.88 -3.83
N SER A 171 -11.13 5.75 -3.59
CA SER A 171 -9.66 5.65 -3.63
C SER A 171 -9.05 5.65 -5.04
N SER A 172 -9.87 5.47 -6.07
CA SER A 172 -9.44 5.31 -7.46
C SER A 172 -10.00 6.36 -8.41
N HIS A 173 -10.66 7.40 -7.89
CA HIS A 173 -11.21 8.52 -8.66
C HIS A 173 -10.80 9.87 -8.06
N ASP A 174 -10.69 10.89 -8.90
CA ASP A 174 -10.50 12.27 -8.47
C ASP A 174 -11.81 12.92 -7.94
N GLU A 175 -11.75 14.21 -7.61
CA GLU A 175 -12.90 14.99 -7.14
C GLU A 175 -13.99 15.17 -8.22
N ASP A 176 -13.63 15.11 -9.50
CA ASP A 176 -14.53 15.18 -10.64
C ASP A 176 -15.16 13.81 -11.00
N ASN A 177 -14.89 12.76 -10.21
CA ASN A 177 -15.26 11.37 -10.48
C ASN A 177 -14.62 10.79 -11.76
N LYS A 178 -13.39 11.20 -12.12
CA LYS A 178 -12.63 10.59 -13.21
C LYS A 178 -11.74 9.47 -12.69
N ALA A 179 -11.74 8.36 -13.41
CA ALA A 179 -10.99 7.16 -13.05
C ALA A 179 -9.47 7.35 -13.16
N ASN A 180 -8.74 6.91 -12.13
CA ASN A 180 -7.29 6.87 -12.09
C ASN A 180 -6.78 5.56 -12.71
N GLY A 181 -6.71 5.52 -14.04
CA GLY A 181 -6.28 4.36 -14.82
C GLY A 181 -7.19 3.14 -14.68
N GLU A 182 -6.66 1.96 -15.02
CA GLU A 182 -7.42 0.69 -15.06
C GLU A 182 -8.11 0.36 -13.72
N ARG A 183 -7.46 0.69 -12.59
CA ARG A 183 -8.01 0.47 -11.26
C ARG A 183 -9.31 1.25 -11.02
N GLY A 184 -9.42 2.46 -11.57
CA GLY A 184 -10.64 3.27 -11.50
C GLY A 184 -11.77 2.64 -12.32
N GLU A 185 -11.48 2.23 -13.55
CA GLU A 185 -12.47 1.58 -14.43
C GLU A 185 -13.04 0.29 -13.82
N LEU A 186 -12.20 -0.52 -13.18
CA LEU A 186 -12.63 -1.71 -12.45
C LEU A 186 -13.52 -1.38 -11.25
N ALA A 187 -13.21 -0.30 -10.52
CA ALA A 187 -14.03 0.15 -9.41
C ALA A 187 -15.41 0.64 -9.87
N GLU A 188 -15.49 1.36 -10.99
CA GLU A 188 -16.77 1.74 -11.60
C GLU A 188 -17.61 0.51 -11.97
N GLN A 189 -17.00 -0.44 -12.68
CA GLN A 189 -17.69 -1.66 -13.11
C GLN A 189 -18.20 -2.47 -11.92
N TYR A 190 -17.39 -2.58 -10.87
CA TYR A 190 -17.77 -3.30 -9.66
C TYR A 190 -18.95 -2.64 -8.95
N LEU A 191 -18.87 -1.32 -8.69
CA LEU A 191 -19.94 -0.57 -8.03
C LEU A 191 -21.24 -0.57 -8.86
N ARG A 192 -21.12 -0.41 -10.19
CA ARG A 192 -22.26 -0.49 -11.12
C ARG A 192 -22.94 -1.86 -11.06
N ARG A 193 -22.17 -2.96 -11.03
CA ARG A 193 -22.71 -4.32 -10.95
C ARG A 193 -23.43 -4.57 -9.64
N ILE A 194 -22.88 -4.14 -8.50
CA ILE A 194 -23.55 -4.23 -7.19
C ILE A 194 -24.89 -3.49 -7.22
N ALA A 195 -24.90 -2.26 -7.74
CA ALA A 195 -26.13 -1.47 -7.83
C ALA A 195 -27.19 -2.16 -8.69
N LEU A 196 -26.81 -2.67 -9.86
CA LEU A 196 -27.71 -3.39 -10.77
C LEU A 196 -28.24 -4.69 -10.16
N ASP A 197 -27.40 -5.44 -9.46
CA ASP A 197 -27.82 -6.69 -8.81
C ASP A 197 -28.88 -6.41 -7.74
N ARG A 198 -28.65 -5.40 -6.90
CA ARG A 198 -29.60 -4.99 -5.85
C ARG A 198 -30.90 -4.40 -6.39
N LEU A 199 -30.85 -3.78 -7.58
CA LEU A 199 -32.04 -3.31 -8.29
C LEU A 199 -32.87 -4.49 -8.85
N LYS A 200 -32.22 -5.54 -9.39
CA LYS A 200 -32.89 -6.75 -9.94
C LYS A 200 -33.61 -7.58 -8.89
N VAL A 201 -33.01 -7.72 -7.70
CA VAL A 201 -33.58 -8.56 -6.62
C VAL A 201 -34.91 -8.00 -6.10
N ARG A 202 -35.18 -6.70 -6.29
CA ARG A 202 -36.28 -5.99 -5.62
C ARG A 202 -37.10 -5.11 -6.57
N THR A 203 -37.11 -5.44 -7.87
CA THR A 203 -37.78 -4.65 -8.92
C THR A 203 -39.30 -4.58 -8.73
N ASP A 204 -39.90 -5.51 -8.00
CA ASP A 204 -41.35 -5.62 -7.85
C ASP A 204 -41.97 -4.62 -6.85
N ALA A 205 -41.18 -4.03 -5.93
CA ALA A 205 -41.74 -3.32 -4.77
C ALA A 205 -41.62 -1.78 -4.78
N ASP A 206 -40.48 -1.20 -5.16
CA ASP A 206 -40.14 0.16 -4.68
C ASP A 206 -39.66 1.15 -5.73
N THR A 207 -39.91 0.89 -7.01
CA THR A 207 -39.58 1.86 -8.06
C THR A 207 -40.69 2.92 -8.17
N ALA A 208 -40.97 3.62 -7.07
CA ALA A 208 -41.89 4.74 -7.03
C ALA A 208 -41.24 5.92 -7.77
N VAL A 209 -41.84 6.31 -8.88
CA VAL A 209 -41.69 7.64 -9.49
C VAL A 209 -42.47 8.62 -8.60
N GLY A 210 -41.95 9.83 -8.40
CA GLY A 210 -42.67 10.87 -7.64
C GLY A 210 -44.16 10.95 -7.99
N LYS A 211 -45.01 11.04 -6.95
CA LYS A 211 -46.49 11.07 -7.00
C LYS A 211 -47.14 9.87 -7.74
N GLY A 212 -46.94 8.66 -7.22
CA GLY A 212 -47.88 7.56 -7.42
C GLY A 212 -47.76 6.77 -8.73
N ALA A 213 -46.69 6.96 -9.51
CA ALA A 213 -46.41 6.11 -10.65
C ALA A 213 -45.40 5.01 -10.24
N HIS A 214 -45.79 3.75 -10.40
CA HIS A 214 -44.89 2.62 -10.27
C HIS A 214 -44.15 2.44 -11.59
N LEU A 215 -42.82 2.35 -11.55
CA LEU A 215 -41.96 1.88 -12.65
C LEU A 215 -42.14 0.36 -12.84
N ALA A 216 -43.39 -0.10 -12.87
CA ALA A 216 -43.74 -1.53 -12.80
C ALA A 216 -43.11 -2.34 -13.93
N ASP A 217 -42.91 -1.74 -15.12
CA ASP A 217 -42.53 -2.50 -16.32
C ASP A 217 -41.45 -1.83 -17.20
N GLY A 218 -40.91 -0.67 -16.78
CA GLY A 218 -39.96 0.10 -17.60
C GLY A 218 -38.55 -0.50 -17.62
N ARG A 219 -37.93 -0.60 -18.81
CA ARG A 219 -36.53 -1.06 -18.95
C ARG A 219 -35.57 -0.01 -18.41
N ILE A 220 -34.75 -0.36 -17.40
CA ILE A 220 -33.67 0.50 -16.91
C ILE A 220 -32.69 0.77 -18.05
N VAL A 221 -32.38 2.04 -18.31
CA VAL A 221 -31.44 2.47 -19.37
C VAL A 221 -30.18 3.10 -18.80
N ARG A 222 -30.31 3.80 -17.67
CA ARG A 222 -29.19 4.43 -16.98
C ARG A 222 -29.40 4.32 -15.48
N ILE A 223 -28.29 4.32 -14.75
CA ILE A 223 -28.29 4.45 -13.30
C ILE A 223 -27.42 5.64 -12.90
N GLN A 224 -27.74 6.23 -11.77
CA GLN A 224 -26.89 7.20 -11.12
C GLN A 224 -26.76 6.84 -9.65
N LEU A 225 -25.55 6.91 -9.12
CA LEU A 225 -25.30 6.75 -7.70
C LEU A 225 -24.89 8.08 -7.08
N ARG A 226 -25.08 8.20 -5.78
CA ARG A 226 -24.52 9.27 -4.99
C ARG A 226 -24.12 8.78 -3.60
N ALA A 227 -23.19 9.50 -2.98
CA ALA A 227 -23.01 9.45 -1.54
C ALA A 227 -23.66 10.67 -0.90
N ALA A 228 -24.43 10.42 0.16
CA ALA A 228 -24.90 11.42 1.10
C ALA A 228 -24.06 11.30 2.38
N THR A 229 -23.16 12.25 2.59
CA THR A 229 -22.21 12.25 3.71
C THR A 229 -22.66 13.25 4.76
N THR A 230 -22.86 12.77 5.99
CA THR A 230 -23.29 13.60 7.13
C THR A 230 -22.32 13.38 8.28
N ALA A 231 -21.79 14.45 8.88
CA ALA A 231 -20.96 14.32 10.07
C ALA A 231 -21.76 13.71 11.24
N VAL A 232 -21.11 12.90 12.05
CA VAL A 232 -21.67 12.38 13.30
C VAL A 232 -21.76 13.54 14.28
N ALA A 233 -22.96 13.78 14.81
CA ALA A 233 -23.18 14.86 15.76
C ALA A 233 -22.32 14.66 17.02
N ALA A 234 -21.76 15.76 17.53
CA ALA A 234 -21.06 15.77 18.81
C ALA A 234 -21.98 15.23 19.93
N PRO A 235 -21.44 14.43 20.88
CA PRO A 235 -22.21 13.97 22.02
C PRO A 235 -22.75 15.14 22.85
N LYS A 236 -23.89 14.94 23.52
CA LYS A 236 -24.54 15.98 24.35
C LYS A 236 -23.67 16.55 25.48
N TRP A 237 -22.59 15.87 25.85
CA TRP A 237 -21.66 16.26 26.90
C TRP A 237 -20.43 17.02 26.37
N SER A 238 -20.30 17.18 25.05
CA SER A 238 -19.22 17.93 24.40
C SER A 238 -19.71 19.32 23.97
N ASP A 239 -18.85 20.31 24.10
CA ASP A 239 -19.07 21.68 23.61
C ASP A 239 -18.64 21.85 22.13
N GLU A 240 -18.17 20.77 21.49
CA GLU A 240 -17.74 20.77 20.10
C GLU A 240 -18.90 21.03 19.14
N GLN A 241 -18.72 22.00 18.23
CA GLN A 241 -19.67 22.29 17.17
C GLN A 241 -19.24 21.59 15.88
N THR A 242 -19.97 20.54 15.52
CA THR A 242 -19.79 19.81 14.26
C THR A 242 -20.90 20.21 13.29
N ASP A 243 -20.55 20.61 12.08
CA ASP A 243 -21.53 20.84 11.02
C ASP A 243 -22.12 19.50 10.56
N THR A 244 -23.39 19.28 10.86
CA THR A 244 -24.14 18.06 10.48
C THR A 244 -24.93 18.24 9.19
N GLN A 245 -24.61 19.24 8.36
CA GLN A 245 -25.18 19.33 7.01
C GLN A 245 -24.76 18.13 6.16
N THR A 246 -25.71 17.64 5.35
CA THR A 246 -25.45 16.53 4.43
C THR A 246 -24.85 17.05 3.13
N TYR A 247 -23.67 16.58 2.80
CA TYR A 247 -23.00 16.84 1.53
C TYR A 247 -23.28 15.70 0.55
N TYR A 248 -23.58 16.04 -0.70
CA TYR A 248 -23.85 15.05 -1.75
C TYR A 248 -22.72 15.02 -2.77
N ARG A 249 -22.17 13.83 -3.01
CA ARG A 249 -21.29 13.52 -4.14
C ARG A 249 -22.08 12.68 -5.14
N GLU A 250 -22.61 13.32 -6.19
CA GLU A 250 -23.29 12.61 -7.27
C GLU A 250 -22.28 12.11 -8.30
N LEU A 251 -22.43 10.86 -8.71
CA LEU A 251 -21.65 10.27 -9.80
C LEU A 251 -22.28 10.60 -11.16
N PRO A 252 -21.51 10.53 -12.26
CA PRO A 252 -22.08 10.64 -13.59
C PRO A 252 -23.11 9.53 -13.84
N TRP A 253 -24.04 9.79 -14.78
CA TRP A 253 -24.95 8.77 -15.25
C TRP A 253 -24.19 7.67 -15.99
N TRP A 254 -24.47 6.42 -15.64
CA TRP A 254 -23.92 5.25 -16.31
C TRP A 254 -24.99 4.52 -17.09
N THR A 255 -24.74 4.26 -18.37
CA THR A 255 -25.57 3.41 -19.21
C THR A 255 -25.43 1.94 -18.78
N VAL A 256 -26.54 1.20 -18.82
CA VAL A 256 -26.62 -0.20 -18.38
C VAL A 256 -27.25 -1.12 -19.42
#